data_AF-A0A397VW20-F1
#
_entry.id   AF-A0A397VW20-F1
#
_cell.length_a   1.000
_cell.length_b   1.000
_cell.length_c   1.000
_cell.angle_alpha   90.00
_cell.angle_beta   90.00
_cell.angle_gamma   90.00
#
_symmetry.space_group_name_H-M   'P 1'
#
loop_
_entity.id
_entity.type
_entity.pdbx_description
1 polymer ?
#
loop_
_entity_poly.entity_id
_entity_poly.type
_entity_poly.pdbx_seq_one_letter_code
_entity_poly.pdbx_strand_id
1 'polypeptide(L)'
;MSHNRRARRAPQEEEDASKLKFGEDFEGEEFLFISEVHLLLQKTPEHQKNTPVYQKTAKYVELFTKFHNEESVREIRKTLMRHKLHKYELVQLANLCCDEVEEAKSLIPRKKSDEEIRSMLDDIGQLKKFQT
;
A
#
# COMPACT_ATOMS: atom_id res chain seq x y z
N MET A 1 29.48 -39.97 12.38
CA MET A 1 28.96 -38.61 12.65
C MET A 1 28.07 -38.20 11.47
N SER A 2 26.75 -38.26 11.66
CA SER A 2 25.75 -38.05 10.61
C SER A 2 25.70 -36.57 10.24
N HIS A 3 25.99 -36.24 8.98
CA HIS A 3 25.94 -34.88 8.48
C HIS A 3 24.48 -34.49 8.23
N ASN A 4 24.06 -33.45 8.94
CA ASN A 4 22.74 -32.85 8.91
C ASN A 4 22.33 -32.56 7.45
N ARG A 5 21.34 -33.29 6.93
CA ARG A 5 20.76 -33.04 5.62
C ARG A 5 20.06 -31.68 5.72
N ARG A 6 20.63 -30.64 5.10
CA ARG A 6 19.91 -29.39 4.80
C ARG A 6 18.59 -29.81 4.13
N ALA A 7 17.48 -29.66 4.86
CA ALA A 7 16.16 -29.83 4.30
C ALA A 7 16.10 -28.90 3.08
N ARG A 8 15.92 -29.47 1.88
CA ARG A 8 15.58 -28.68 0.70
C ARG A 8 14.29 -27.97 1.07
N ARG A 9 14.34 -26.65 1.21
CA ARG A 9 13.14 -25.81 1.25
C ARG A 9 12.29 -26.27 0.07
N ALA A 10 11.02 -26.60 0.33
CA ALA A 10 10.07 -26.88 -0.75
C ALA A 10 10.15 -25.74 -1.77
N PRO A 11 9.90 -25.99 -3.07
CA PRO A 11 9.83 -24.91 -4.05
C PRO A 11 8.90 -23.85 -3.48
N GLN A 12 9.44 -22.65 -3.22
CA GLN A 12 8.62 -21.54 -2.75
C GLN A 12 7.55 -21.34 -3.80
N GLU A 13 6.29 -21.45 -3.40
CA GLU A 13 5.19 -21.19 -4.30
C GLU A 13 5.41 -19.83 -4.97
N GLU A 14 5.23 -19.76 -6.29
CA GLU A 14 5.49 -18.54 -7.04
C GLU A 14 4.52 -17.44 -6.55
N GLU A 15 5.07 -16.40 -5.91
CA GLU A 15 4.35 -15.23 -5.42
C GLU A 15 4.03 -14.29 -6.60
N ASP A 16 2.81 -13.75 -6.65
CA ASP A 16 2.32 -12.91 -7.73
C ASP A 16 1.30 -11.90 -7.20
N ALA A 17 1.74 -10.66 -7.02
CA ALA A 17 0.90 -9.57 -6.54
C ALA A 17 -0.26 -9.24 -7.51
N SER A 18 -0.11 -9.51 -8.81
CA SER A 18 -1.18 -9.34 -9.81
C SER A 18 -2.30 -10.38 -9.65
N LYS A 19 -2.04 -11.44 -8.88
CA LYS A 19 -3.02 -12.47 -8.51
C LYS A 19 -3.35 -12.45 -7.03
N LEU A 20 -2.92 -11.42 -6.30
CA LEU A 20 -3.01 -11.33 -4.83
C LEU A 20 -2.39 -12.52 -4.11
N LYS A 21 -1.38 -13.15 -4.71
CA LYS A 21 -0.67 -14.27 -4.14
C LYS A 21 0.60 -13.76 -3.48
N PHE A 22 0.59 -13.71 -2.16
CA PHE A 22 1.73 -13.29 -1.34
C PHE A 22 2.28 -14.48 -0.55
N GLY A 23 3.53 -14.39 -0.08
CA GLY A 23 4.09 -15.38 0.84
C GLY A 23 3.35 -15.42 2.19
N GLU A 24 3.50 -16.51 2.92
CA GLU A 24 2.86 -16.75 4.23
C GLU A 24 3.12 -15.61 5.24
N ASP A 25 4.29 -14.97 5.16
CA ASP A 25 4.68 -13.84 6.03
C ASP A 25 3.78 -12.59 5.87
N PHE A 26 2.99 -12.51 4.79
CA PHE A 26 2.08 -11.38 4.51
C PHE A 26 0.60 -11.75 4.66
N GLU A 27 0.29 -12.99 5.05
CA GLU A 27 -1.08 -13.42 5.24
C GLU A 27 -1.68 -12.77 6.49
N GLY A 28 -2.79 -12.06 6.34
CA GLY A 28 -3.46 -11.38 7.45
C GLY A 28 -2.81 -10.06 7.91
N GLU A 29 -1.61 -9.73 7.41
CA GLU A 29 -0.90 -8.49 7.73
C GLU A 29 -1.60 -7.24 7.19
N GLU A 30 -1.30 -6.08 7.79
CA GLU A 30 -1.75 -4.78 7.29
C GLU A 30 -0.69 -4.15 6.39
N PHE A 31 -1.13 -3.49 5.32
CA PHE A 31 -0.25 -2.74 4.44
C PHE A 31 -0.36 -1.24 4.74
N LEU A 32 0.76 -0.53 4.64
CA LEU A 32 0.82 0.92 4.86
C LEU A 32 0.76 1.66 3.52
N PHE A 33 0.06 2.80 3.52
CA PHE A 33 0.12 3.79 2.46
C PHE A 33 1.48 4.50 2.47
N ILE A 34 1.90 5.01 1.33
CA ILE A 34 3.08 5.88 1.23
C ILE A 34 2.96 7.07 2.19
N SER A 35 1.76 7.65 2.28
CA SER A 35 1.48 8.76 3.20
C SER A 35 1.56 8.37 4.68
N GLU A 36 1.22 7.14 5.05
CA GLU A 36 1.41 6.66 6.43
C GLU A 36 2.87 6.45 6.76
N VAL A 37 3.61 5.84 5.83
CA VAL A 37 5.05 5.68 5.99
C VAL A 37 5.71 7.06 6.14
N HIS A 38 5.32 8.05 5.34
CA HIS A 38 5.82 9.43 5.49
C HIS A 38 5.62 9.98 6.91
N LEU A 39 4.41 9.88 7.46
CA LEU A 39 4.08 10.34 8.81
C LEU A 39 4.84 9.55 9.90
N LEU A 40 5.00 8.24 9.73
CA LEU A 40 5.73 7.39 10.67
C LEU A 40 7.23 7.73 10.69
N LEU A 41 7.82 7.96 9.52
CA LEU A 41 9.22 8.36 9.41
C LEU A 41 9.45 9.73 10.07
N GLN A 42 8.55 10.71 9.89
CA GLN A 42 8.67 12.01 10.56
C GLN A 42 8.73 11.89 12.09
N LYS A 43 8.00 10.93 12.68
CA LYS A 43 7.98 10.65 14.13
C LYS A 43 9.16 9.80 14.61
N THR A 44 9.96 9.25 13.72
CA THR A 44 11.09 8.40 14.07
C THR A 44 12.16 9.25 14.79
N PRO A 45 12.76 8.77 15.91
CA PRO A 45 13.81 9.50 16.61
C PRO A 45 15.05 9.75 15.73
N GLU A 46 15.71 10.90 15.89
CA GLU A 46 16.83 11.32 15.04
C GLU A 46 17.99 10.30 14.99
N HIS A 47 18.28 9.65 16.11
CA HIS A 47 19.34 8.63 16.19
C HIS A 47 19.11 7.42 15.28
N GLN A 48 17.86 7.16 14.84
CA GLN A 48 17.51 6.05 13.95
C GLN A 48 17.47 6.46 12.47
N LYS A 49 17.58 7.75 12.15
CA LYS A 49 17.47 8.29 10.78
C LYS A 49 18.76 8.16 9.96
N ASN A 50 19.87 7.76 10.60
CA ASN A 50 21.21 7.78 10.01
C ASN A 50 21.54 6.54 9.16
N THR A 51 20.54 5.76 8.75
CA THR A 51 20.76 4.63 7.84
C THR A 51 20.53 5.04 6.39
N PRO A 52 21.31 4.54 5.43
CA PRO A 52 21.08 4.81 4.01
C PRO A 52 19.70 4.38 3.52
N VAL A 53 19.14 3.31 4.11
CA VAL A 53 17.79 2.83 3.81
C VAL A 53 16.77 3.86 4.27
N TYR A 54 16.86 4.33 5.52
CA TYR A 54 15.96 5.36 6.04
C TYR A 54 15.96 6.61 5.16
N GLN A 55 17.14 7.13 4.82
CA GLN A 55 17.27 8.37 4.03
C GLN A 55 16.66 8.23 2.63
N LYS A 56 16.87 7.08 1.97
CA LYS A 56 16.27 6.79 0.66
C LYS A 56 14.75 6.66 0.76
N THR A 57 14.26 5.93 1.76
CA THR A 57 12.82 5.75 1.97
C THR A 57 12.15 7.07 2.31
N ALA A 58 12.73 7.87 3.22
CA ALA A 58 12.22 9.19 3.60
C ALA A 58 12.07 10.11 2.38
N LYS A 59 13.11 10.19 1.54
CA LYS A 59 13.06 10.96 0.29
C LYS A 59 11.98 10.44 -0.67
N TYR A 60 11.86 9.12 -0.82
CA TYR A 60 10.84 8.53 -1.69
C TYR A 60 9.42 8.87 -1.21
N VAL A 61 9.13 8.64 0.07
CA VAL A 61 7.78 8.87 0.60
C VAL A 61 7.44 10.35 0.70
N GLU A 62 8.42 11.24 0.90
CA GLU A 62 8.24 12.70 0.81
C GLU A 62 7.84 13.14 -0.61
N LEU A 63 8.42 12.54 -1.65
CA LEU A 63 8.10 12.89 -3.04
C LEU A 63 6.73 12.36 -3.49
N PHE A 64 6.33 11.19 -2.98
CA PHE A 64 5.14 10.48 -3.47
C PHE A 64 3.94 10.53 -2.54
N THR A 65 4.08 11.09 -1.33
CA THR A 65 2.94 11.26 -0.43
C THR A 65 1.85 12.10 -1.07
N LYS A 66 0.60 11.62 -0.98
CA LYS A 66 -0.59 12.31 -1.52
C LYS A 66 -1.36 13.04 -0.42
N PHE A 67 -1.29 12.52 0.80
CA PHE A 67 -1.94 13.04 1.99
C PHE A 67 -0.87 13.37 3.03
N HIS A 68 -0.78 14.64 3.43
CA HIS A 68 0.32 15.12 4.27
C HIS A 68 -0.04 15.18 5.76
N ASN A 69 -1.33 15.20 6.10
CA ASN A 69 -1.79 15.30 7.47
C ASN A 69 -2.39 13.98 7.96
N GLU A 70 -2.29 13.74 9.28
CA GLU A 70 -2.76 12.48 9.88
C GLU A 70 -4.27 12.27 9.76
N GLU A 71 -5.06 13.34 9.87
CA GLU A 71 -6.51 13.26 9.81
C GLU A 71 -6.98 12.74 8.45
N SER A 72 -6.41 13.26 7.37
CA SER A 72 -6.75 12.87 6.01
C SER A 72 -6.28 11.47 5.69
N VAL A 73 -5.11 11.06 6.22
CA VAL A 73 -4.62 9.69 6.12
C VAL A 73 -5.54 8.71 6.85
N ARG A 74 -6.08 9.07 8.01
CA ARG A 74 -7.08 8.25 8.71
C ARG A 74 -8.41 8.19 7.95
N GLU A 75 -8.86 9.32 7.42
CA GLU A 75 -10.15 9.38 6.72
C GLU A 75 -10.12 8.64 5.38
N ILE A 76 -9.02 8.71 4.61
CA ILE A 76 -8.87 7.92 3.39
C ILE A 76 -8.83 6.41 3.71
N ARG A 77 -8.12 5.99 4.77
CA ARG A 77 -8.11 4.60 5.22
C ARG A 77 -9.52 4.12 5.56
N LYS A 78 -10.22 4.86 6.41
CA LYS A 78 -11.59 4.55 6.83
C LYS A 78 -12.55 4.48 5.63
N THR A 79 -12.39 5.39 4.69
CA THR A 79 -13.21 5.45 3.47
C THR A 79 -12.99 4.24 2.58
N LEU A 80 -11.74 3.91 2.28
CA LEU A 80 -11.42 2.78 1.41
C LEU A 80 -11.73 1.42 2.05
N MET A 81 -11.66 1.29 3.38
CA MET A 81 -12.04 0.05 4.08
C MET A 81 -13.52 -0.31 3.90
N ARG A 82 -14.40 0.65 3.58
CA ARG A 82 -15.83 0.38 3.30
C ARG A 82 -16.04 -0.45 2.03
N HIS A 83 -15.08 -0.41 1.10
CA HIS A 83 -15.20 -1.00 -0.23
C HIS A 83 -14.85 -2.50 -0.31
N LYS A 84 -14.59 -3.17 0.83
CA LYS A 84 -14.31 -4.62 0.95
C LYS A 84 -13.23 -5.13 -0.03
N LEU A 85 -12.18 -4.34 -0.20
CA LEU A 85 -11.01 -4.67 -1.02
C LEU A 85 -10.04 -5.57 -0.28
N HIS A 86 -9.18 -6.28 -1.02
CA HIS A 86 -7.99 -6.85 -0.41
C HIS A 86 -7.09 -5.70 0.08
N LYS A 87 -6.39 -5.89 1.21
CA LYS A 87 -5.59 -4.84 1.84
C LYS A 87 -4.52 -4.27 0.91
N TYR A 88 -3.91 -5.11 0.08
CA TYR A 88 -2.99 -4.68 -0.98
C TYR A 88 -3.64 -3.71 -1.99
N GLU A 89 -4.83 -4.02 -2.47
CA GLU A 89 -5.54 -3.21 -3.47
C GLU A 89 -5.96 -1.87 -2.90
N LEU A 90 -6.39 -1.88 -1.64
CA LEU A 90 -6.70 -0.69 -0.87
C LEU A 90 -5.50 0.26 -0.84
N VAL A 91 -4.31 -0.26 -0.56
CA VAL A 91 -3.06 0.51 -0.58
C VAL A 91 -2.71 1.00 -1.99
N GLN A 92 -2.88 0.17 -3.03
CA GLN A 92 -2.61 0.58 -4.41
C GLN A 92 -3.51 1.74 -4.84
N LEU A 93 -4.81 1.70 -4.54
CA LEU A 93 -5.73 2.82 -4.82
C LEU A 93 -5.31 4.12 -4.13
N ALA A 94 -4.97 4.03 -2.84
CA ALA A 94 -4.56 5.20 -2.06
C ALA A 94 -3.25 5.82 -2.55
N ASN A 95 -2.32 4.99 -3.04
CA ASN A 95 -1.00 5.44 -3.49
C ASN A 95 -1.01 5.97 -4.93
N LEU A 96 -1.69 5.25 -5.83
CA LEU A 96 -1.74 5.58 -7.25
C LEU A 96 -2.66 6.77 -7.52
N CYS A 97 -3.76 6.88 -6.76
CA CYS A 97 -4.80 7.91 -6.97
C CYS A 97 -5.22 8.02 -8.44
N CYS A 98 -5.57 6.88 -9.06
CA CYS A 98 -6.05 6.82 -10.43
C CYS A 98 -7.23 7.78 -10.64
N ASP A 99 -7.31 8.39 -11.82
CA ASP A 99 -8.39 9.32 -12.17
C ASP A 99 -9.47 8.64 -13.00
N GLU A 100 -9.11 7.59 -13.75
CA GLU A 100 -10.01 6.88 -14.66
C GLU A 100 -10.23 5.41 -14.25
N VAL A 101 -11.44 4.90 -14.52
CA VAL A 101 -11.82 3.51 -14.20
C VAL A 101 -10.96 2.50 -14.97
N GLU A 102 -10.68 2.77 -16.24
CA GLU A 102 -9.85 1.89 -17.08
C GLU A 102 -8.40 1.83 -16.58
N GLU A 103 -7.86 2.96 -16.10
CA GLU A 103 -6.54 3.01 -15.46
C GLU A 103 -6.52 2.13 -14.20
N ALA A 104 -7.50 2.31 -13.31
CA ALA A 104 -7.60 1.54 -12.08
C ALA A 104 -7.71 0.03 -12.35
N LYS A 105 -8.51 -0.37 -13.35
CA LYS A 105 -8.63 -1.78 -13.78
C LYS A 105 -7.35 -2.35 -14.37
N SER A 106 -6.56 -1.54 -15.06
CA SER A 106 -5.30 -1.95 -15.66
C SER A 106 -4.21 -2.16 -14.60
N LEU A 107 -4.18 -1.32 -13.57
CA LEU A 107 -3.13 -1.31 -12.55
C LEU A 107 -3.43 -2.19 -11.33
N ILE A 108 -4.70 -2.38 -10.99
CA ILE A 108 -5.12 -3.07 -9.76
C ILE A 108 -5.72 -4.44 -10.14
N PRO A 109 -5.27 -5.53 -9.49
CA PRO A 109 -5.55 -6.90 -9.94
C PRO A 109 -7.02 -7.35 -9.90
N ARG A 110 -7.95 -6.64 -9.24
CA ARG A 110 -9.36 -7.05 -9.15
C ARG A 110 -10.24 -6.54 -10.27
N LYS A 111 -11.20 -7.41 -10.60
CA LYS A 111 -12.37 -7.09 -11.42
C LYS A 111 -13.53 -6.68 -10.50
N LYS A 112 -13.64 -5.38 -10.24
CA LYS A 112 -14.84 -4.72 -9.68
C LYS A 112 -15.72 -4.20 -10.82
N SER A 113 -16.99 -3.88 -10.54
CA SER A 113 -17.82 -3.19 -11.54
C SER A 113 -17.31 -1.77 -11.78
N ASP A 114 -17.61 -1.20 -12.95
CA ASP A 114 -17.20 0.17 -13.27
C ASP A 114 -17.80 1.19 -12.31
N GLU A 115 -19.03 0.95 -11.89
CA GLU A 115 -19.74 1.80 -10.93
C GLU A 115 -19.07 1.76 -9.54
N GLU A 116 -18.66 0.56 -9.08
CA GLU A 116 -17.94 0.43 -7.81
C GLU A 116 -16.59 1.15 -7.85
N ILE A 117 -15.81 0.95 -8.93
CA ILE A 117 -14.51 1.61 -9.10
C ILE A 117 -14.70 3.10 -9.17
N ARG A 118 -15.66 3.59 -9.96
CA ARG A 118 -15.96 5.01 -10.07
C ARG A 118 -16.32 5.62 -8.72
N SER A 119 -17.17 4.96 -7.94
CA SER A 119 -17.50 5.40 -6.58
C SER A 119 -16.26 5.47 -5.68
N MET A 120 -15.32 4.52 -5.79
CA MET A 120 -14.06 4.56 -5.04
C MET A 120 -13.17 5.73 -5.48
N LEU A 121 -13.02 5.94 -6.78
CA LEU A 121 -12.20 7.04 -7.31
C LEU A 121 -12.80 8.41 -6.95
N ASP A 122 -14.12 8.55 -6.98
CA ASP A 122 -14.82 9.77 -6.57
C ASP A 122 -14.58 10.08 -5.08
N ASP A 123 -14.68 9.07 -4.21
CA ASP A 123 -14.36 9.19 -2.77
C ASP A 123 -12.91 9.67 -2.54
N ILE A 124 -11.94 9.06 -3.24
CA ILE A 124 -10.52 9.45 -3.18
C ILE A 124 -10.33 10.88 -3.69
N GLY A 125 -10.95 11.21 -4.82
CA GLY A 125 -10.86 12.51 -5.47
C GLY A 125 -11.42 13.64 -4.60
N GLN A 126 -12.50 13.39 -3.85
CA GLN A 126 -13.02 14.33 -2.87
C GLN A 126 -12.02 14.59 -1.75
N LEU A 127 -11.44 13.54 -1.16
CA LEU A 127 -10.48 13.67 -0.06
C LEU A 127 -9.18 14.37 -0.48
N LYS A 128 -8.73 14.14 -1.72
CA LYS A 128 -7.56 14.79 -2.31
C LYS A 128 -7.73 16.30 -2.48
N LYS A 129 -8.93 16.78 -2.82
CA LYS A 129 -9.24 18.22 -2.94
C LYS A 129 -9.04 18.98 -1.63
N PHE A 130 -9.25 18.33 -0.48
CA PHE A 130 -9.01 18.93 0.83
C PHE A 130 -7.52 18.97 1.23
N GLN A 131 -6.61 18.41 0.43
CA GLN A 131 -5.15 18.46 0.66
C GLN A 131 -4.43 19.56 -0.10
N THR A 132 -5.12 20.26 -1.01
CA THR A 132 -4.55 21.34 -1.84
C THR A 132 -4.76 22.67 -1.14
#